data_AF-A0AAJ2JUP2-F1
#
_entry.id   AF-A0AAJ2JUP2-F1
#
_cell.length_a   1.000
_cell.length_b   1.000
_cell.length_c   1.000
_cell.angle_alpha   90.00
_cell.angle_beta   90.00
_cell.angle_gamma   90.00
#
_symmetry.space_group_name_H-M   'P 1'
#
loop_
_entity.id
_entity.type
_entity.pdbx_description
1 polymer ?
#
loop_
_entity_poly.entity_id
_entity_poly.type
_entity_poly.pdbx_seq_one_letter_code
_entity_poly.pdbx_strand_id
1 'polypeptide(L)'
;NATASQIGNTFYRDYIAPYSPLGNYAVYCSVLDTDNGYNESLPSTFLVYQNATVTVNLNASYYWWDEGVKVYGTVKRKDGTPVSLSNVSIYLDQNLICNNITTGIDGNYSYEFKAPSSIGNYRLLVNVTDAATNKIFVNSTLLIVKVAYGAEETEVKRAKQVSCYEVPQLVVNPDGSIKQVFVKVCVLP
;
A
#
# COMPACT_ATOMS: atom_id res chain seq x y z
N ASN A 1 -4.09 38.07 -20.90
CA ASN A 1 -2.84 38.10 -21.68
C ASN A 1 -1.67 37.76 -20.78
N ALA A 2 -1.11 36.57 -20.94
CA ALA A 2 0.11 36.16 -20.23
C ALA A 2 1.27 36.17 -21.24
N THR A 3 2.37 36.83 -20.90
CA THR A 3 3.56 37.00 -21.74
C THR A 3 4.49 35.78 -21.62
N ALA A 4 4.82 35.15 -22.74
CA ALA A 4 5.88 34.14 -22.84
C ALA A 4 7.25 34.82 -22.98
N SER A 5 8.33 34.16 -22.55
CA SER A 5 9.69 34.59 -22.88
C SER A 5 10.15 33.93 -24.18
N GLN A 6 11.05 34.58 -24.92
CA GLN A 6 11.53 34.10 -26.22
C GLN A 6 13.06 34.12 -26.24
N ILE A 7 13.65 33.02 -26.72
CA ILE A 7 15.09 32.95 -27.04
C ILE A 7 15.22 32.36 -28.45
N GLY A 8 15.67 33.19 -29.40
CA GLY A 8 15.68 32.83 -30.82
C GLY A 8 14.26 32.47 -31.31
N ASN A 9 14.10 31.26 -31.84
CA ASN A 9 12.82 30.75 -32.33
C ASN A 9 12.04 29.92 -31.29
N THR A 10 12.47 29.92 -30.02
CA THR A 10 11.85 29.11 -28.97
C THR A 10 11.11 30.01 -27.98
N PHE A 11 9.85 29.70 -27.73
CA PHE A 11 9.03 30.33 -26.70
C PHE A 11 9.02 29.47 -25.43
N TYR A 12 9.21 30.11 -24.29
CA TYR A 12 9.23 29.48 -22.98
C TYR A 12 8.12 30.04 -22.12
N ARG A 13 7.50 29.14 -21.36
CA ARG A 13 6.54 29.50 -20.34
C ARG A 13 6.57 28.47 -19.22
N ASP A 14 6.76 28.96 -18.01
CA ASP A 14 6.60 28.13 -16.82
C ASP A 14 5.10 27.98 -16.49
N TYR A 15 4.73 26.76 -16.11
CA TYR A 15 3.42 26.46 -15.57
C TYR A 15 3.58 25.89 -14.16
N ILE A 16 3.01 26.59 -13.19
CA ILE A 16 2.91 26.09 -11.83
C ILE A 16 1.64 25.26 -11.77
N ALA A 17 1.81 23.94 -11.66
CA ALA A 17 0.69 23.02 -11.57
C ALA A 17 -0.19 23.34 -10.34
N PRO A 18 -1.52 23.44 -10.51
CA PRO A 18 -2.41 23.67 -9.39
C PRO A 18 -2.51 22.40 -8.53
N TYR A 19 -2.94 22.56 -7.28
CA TYR A 19 -3.25 21.43 -6.40
C TYR A 19 -4.53 20.68 -6.83
N SER A 20 -5.42 21.34 -7.59
CA SER A 20 -6.69 20.80 -8.06
C SER A 20 -7.17 21.55 -9.32
N PRO A 21 -7.87 20.89 -10.26
CA PRO A 21 -8.17 19.45 -10.29
C PRO A 21 -6.93 18.62 -10.66
N LEU A 22 -6.84 17.40 -10.14
CA LEU A 22 -5.83 16.43 -10.58
C LEU A 22 -6.24 15.82 -11.93
N GLY A 23 -5.26 15.35 -12.71
CA GLY A 23 -5.52 14.64 -13.95
C GLY A 23 -4.61 15.03 -15.09
N ASN A 24 -4.99 14.64 -16.30
CA ASN A 24 -4.25 14.93 -17.52
C ASN A 24 -4.65 16.31 -18.06
N TYR A 25 -3.64 17.16 -18.27
CA TYR A 25 -3.77 18.48 -18.83
C TYR A 25 -3.26 18.48 -20.26
N ALA A 26 -3.92 19.21 -21.15
CA ALA A 26 -3.49 19.44 -22.51
C ALA A 26 -2.99 20.88 -22.67
N VAL A 27 -1.86 21.03 -23.36
CA VAL A 27 -1.26 22.31 -23.71
C VAL A 27 -1.32 22.48 -25.21
N TYR A 28 -1.79 23.66 -25.63
CA TYR A 28 -1.87 24.09 -27.01
C TYR A 28 -1.06 25.37 -27.16
N CYS A 29 -0.37 25.49 -28.29
CA CYS A 29 0.23 26.73 -28.73
C CYS A 29 -0.60 27.25 -29.89
N SER A 30 -1.29 28.36 -29.71
CA SER A 30 -2.03 29.04 -30.77
C SER A 30 -1.32 30.32 -31.18
N VAL A 31 -1.37 30.59 -32.49
CA VAL A 31 -0.94 31.85 -33.09
C VAL A 31 -2.13 32.51 -33.76
N LEU A 32 -2.23 33.82 -33.59
CA LEU A 32 -3.23 34.68 -34.21
C LEU A 32 -2.49 35.80 -34.94
N ASP A 33 -2.65 35.88 -36.26
CA ASP A 33 -2.09 36.98 -37.07
C ASP A 33 -3.06 38.18 -37.10
N THR A 34 -2.53 39.32 -37.52
CA THR A 34 -3.15 40.64 -37.70
C THR A 34 -4.36 40.66 -38.63
N ASP A 35 -4.52 39.66 -39.50
CA ASP A 35 -5.68 39.45 -40.37
C ASP A 35 -6.73 38.48 -39.77
N ASN A 36 -6.57 38.08 -38.51
CA ASN A 36 -7.33 37.05 -37.81
C ASN A 36 -7.08 35.61 -38.30
N GLY A 37 -6.00 35.35 -39.05
CA GLY A 37 -5.54 34.00 -39.32
C GLY A 37 -5.19 33.26 -38.03
N TYR A 38 -5.81 32.11 -37.79
CA TYR A 38 -5.61 31.30 -36.58
C TYR A 38 -5.02 29.94 -36.92
N ASN A 39 -3.99 29.54 -36.19
CA ASN A 39 -3.45 28.18 -36.25
C ASN A 39 -3.10 27.70 -34.84
N GLU A 40 -3.27 26.41 -34.58
CA GLU A 40 -3.03 25.80 -33.28
C GLU A 40 -2.23 24.50 -33.42
N SER A 41 -1.30 24.29 -32.48
CA SER A 41 -0.53 23.05 -32.43
C SER A 41 -1.41 21.86 -32.02
N LEU A 42 -0.95 20.65 -32.35
CA LEU A 42 -1.49 19.46 -31.70
C LEU A 42 -1.29 19.54 -30.17
N PRO A 43 -2.21 18.99 -29.37
CA PRO A 43 -2.09 18.99 -27.91
C PRO A 43 -0.88 18.19 -27.47
N SER A 44 -0.08 18.78 -26.58
CA SER A 44 0.85 18.03 -25.73
C SER A 44 0.21 17.81 -24.37
N THR A 45 0.38 16.62 -23.77
CA THR A 45 -0.25 16.32 -22.48
C THR A 45 0.77 16.13 -21.36
N PHE A 46 0.37 16.49 -20.14
CA PHE A 46 1.12 16.21 -18.92
C PHE A 46 0.17 15.86 -17.77
N LEU A 47 0.65 15.07 -16.82
CA LEU A 47 -0.14 14.64 -15.67
C LEU A 47 0.15 15.50 -14.45
N VAL A 48 -0.89 16.06 -13.86
CA VAL A 48 -0.86 16.70 -12.54
C VAL A 48 -1.39 15.71 -11.51
N TYR A 49 -0.54 15.32 -10.56
CA TYR A 49 -0.90 14.42 -9.47
C TYR A 49 -0.28 14.90 -8.15
N GLN A 50 -0.84 14.43 -7.04
CA GLN A 50 -0.33 14.70 -5.71
C GLN A 50 0.15 13.39 -5.09
N ASN A 51 1.25 13.43 -4.33
CA ASN A 51 1.71 12.25 -3.61
C ASN A 51 0.69 11.84 -2.54
N ALA A 52 0.58 10.53 -2.30
CA ALA A 52 -0.31 9.97 -1.29
C ALA A 52 0.39 8.91 -0.44
N THR A 53 -0.08 8.76 0.78
CA THR A 53 0.38 7.78 1.75
C THR A 53 -0.65 6.68 1.88
N VAL A 54 -0.24 5.44 1.62
CA VAL A 54 -1.02 4.23 1.90
C VAL A 54 -0.64 3.73 3.29
N THR A 55 -1.61 3.49 4.16
CA THR A 55 -1.39 2.86 5.47
C THR A 55 -1.82 1.40 5.41
N VAL A 56 -1.01 0.47 5.91
CA VAL A 56 -1.33 -0.97 5.88
C VAL A 56 -1.28 -1.50 7.31
N ASN A 57 -2.44 -1.90 7.84
CA ASN A 57 -2.58 -2.46 9.18
C ASN A 57 -3.12 -3.90 9.10
N LEU A 58 -2.79 -4.65 10.14
CA LEU A 58 -3.22 -6.03 10.37
C LEU A 58 -4.01 -6.07 11.69
N ASN A 59 -5.01 -6.94 11.78
CA ASN A 59 -5.81 -7.10 13.01
C ASN A 59 -5.05 -7.79 14.17
N ALA A 60 -3.91 -8.42 13.90
CA ALA A 60 -3.06 -9.07 14.89
C ALA A 60 -1.57 -8.88 14.56
N SER A 61 -0.71 -9.07 15.57
CA SER A 61 0.75 -9.01 15.39
C SER A 61 1.34 -10.29 14.78
N TYR A 62 0.61 -11.40 14.87
CA TYR A 62 0.95 -12.69 14.30
C TYR A 62 -0.32 -13.52 14.13
N TYR A 63 -0.24 -14.56 13.30
CA TYR A 63 -1.35 -15.43 12.95
C TYR A 63 -0.94 -16.90 13.01
N TRP A 64 -1.90 -17.77 13.30
CA TRP A 64 -1.81 -19.18 12.97
C TRP A 64 -2.06 -19.36 11.46
N TRP A 65 -1.52 -20.42 10.86
CA TRP A 65 -1.92 -20.89 9.53
C TRP A 65 -3.45 -21.00 9.41
N ASP A 66 -3.97 -20.65 8.25
CA ASP A 66 -5.40 -20.67 7.92
C ASP A 66 -6.29 -19.84 8.88
N GLU A 67 -5.70 -19.01 9.74
CA GLU A 67 -6.41 -18.02 10.53
C GLU A 67 -6.92 -16.90 9.61
N GLY A 68 -8.02 -16.25 10.00
CA GLY A 68 -8.53 -15.08 9.29
C GLY A 68 -7.63 -13.87 9.51
N VAL A 69 -7.02 -13.38 8.44
CA VAL A 69 -6.21 -12.16 8.40
C VAL A 69 -7.08 -11.04 7.86
N LYS A 70 -7.20 -9.95 8.61
CA LYS A 70 -7.81 -8.70 8.15
C LYS A 70 -6.75 -7.66 7.88
N VAL A 71 -6.64 -7.25 6.62
CA VAL A 71 -5.83 -6.13 6.15
C VAL A 71 -6.72 -4.92 6.03
N TYR A 72 -6.32 -3.80 6.59
CA TYR A 72 -7.09 -2.57 6.47
C TYR A 72 -6.21 -1.33 6.53
N GLY A 73 -6.73 -0.23 6.01
CA GLY A 73 -5.95 0.98 5.89
C GLY A 73 -6.74 2.15 5.34
N THR A 74 -5.99 3.23 5.16
CA THR A 74 -6.44 4.47 4.55
C THR A 74 -5.41 4.98 3.56
N VAL A 75 -5.88 5.70 2.55
CA VAL A 75 -5.07 6.33 1.52
C VAL A 75 -5.39 7.81 1.51
N LYS A 76 -4.40 8.63 1.90
CA LYS A 76 -4.56 10.08 1.99
C LYS A 76 -3.49 10.78 1.19
N ARG A 77 -3.88 11.82 0.46
CA ARG A 77 -2.95 12.71 -0.23
C ARG A 77 -2.20 13.59 0.75
N LYS A 78 -1.16 14.27 0.27
CA LYS A 78 -0.31 15.16 1.08
C LYS A 78 -1.09 16.26 1.81
N ASP A 79 -2.19 16.75 1.24
CA ASP A 79 -3.07 17.75 1.87
C ASP A 79 -4.12 17.16 2.83
N GLY A 80 -4.12 15.84 3.01
CA GLY A 80 -5.06 15.11 3.86
C GLY A 80 -6.34 14.66 3.16
N THR A 81 -6.57 15.05 1.90
CA THR A 81 -7.75 14.60 1.14
C THR A 81 -7.68 13.08 0.86
N PRO A 82 -8.83 12.39 0.84
CA PRO A 82 -8.85 10.95 0.60
C PRO A 82 -8.63 10.61 -0.88
N VAL A 83 -7.88 9.54 -1.15
CA VAL A 83 -7.85 8.90 -2.48
C VAL A 83 -9.04 7.95 -2.57
N SER A 84 -10.16 8.46 -3.04
CA SER A 84 -11.46 7.76 -3.05
C SER A 84 -11.70 6.98 -4.34
N LEU A 85 -12.59 5.98 -4.27
CA LEU A 85 -13.09 5.20 -5.40
C LEU A 85 -11.97 4.60 -6.29
N SER A 86 -10.84 4.30 -5.67
CA SER A 86 -9.61 3.92 -6.35
C SER A 86 -9.36 2.42 -6.18
N ASN A 87 -8.86 1.75 -7.22
CA ASN A 87 -8.66 0.31 -7.20
C ASN A 87 -7.52 -0.08 -6.26
N VAL A 88 -7.73 -1.10 -5.43
CA VAL A 88 -6.70 -1.63 -4.54
C VAL A 88 -6.38 -3.07 -4.94
N SER A 89 -5.09 -3.38 -5.01
CA SER A 89 -4.57 -4.73 -5.21
C SER A 89 -3.66 -5.10 -4.06
N ILE A 90 -3.82 -6.31 -3.53
CA ILE A 90 -3.07 -6.83 -2.40
C ILE A 90 -2.29 -8.05 -2.85
N TYR A 91 -1.01 -8.08 -2.50
CA TYR A 91 -0.10 -9.16 -2.81
C TYR A 91 0.52 -9.73 -1.53
N LEU A 92 0.75 -11.04 -1.53
CA LEU A 92 1.49 -11.74 -0.50
C LEU A 92 2.71 -12.42 -1.15
N ASP A 93 3.92 -12.02 -0.75
CA ASP A 93 5.17 -12.46 -1.38
C ASP A 93 5.12 -12.38 -2.92
N GLN A 94 4.65 -11.25 -3.43
CA GLN A 94 4.48 -10.95 -4.87
C GLN A 94 3.34 -11.70 -5.58
N ASN A 95 2.66 -12.64 -4.92
CA ASN A 95 1.47 -13.29 -5.46
C ASN A 95 0.24 -12.43 -5.24
N LEU A 96 -0.52 -12.16 -6.31
CA LEU A 96 -1.77 -11.40 -6.21
C LEU A 96 -2.81 -12.23 -5.44
N ILE A 97 -3.30 -11.69 -4.33
CA ILE A 97 -4.36 -12.33 -3.53
C ILE A 97 -5.70 -11.60 -3.64
N CYS A 98 -5.70 -10.32 -4.04
CA CYS A 98 -6.92 -9.53 -4.22
C CYS A 98 -6.69 -8.36 -5.18
N ASN A 99 -7.64 -8.06 -6.08
CA ASN A 99 -7.61 -6.91 -6.98
C ASN A 99 -8.99 -6.28 -7.25
N ASN A 100 -10.02 -6.67 -6.50
CA ASN A 100 -11.41 -6.30 -6.76
C ASN A 100 -12.01 -5.40 -5.67
N ILE A 101 -11.20 -4.86 -4.78
CA ILE A 101 -11.64 -3.89 -3.78
C ILE A 101 -11.30 -2.48 -4.22
N THR A 102 -12.12 -1.52 -3.80
CA THR A 102 -11.92 -0.10 -4.05
C THR A 102 -11.84 0.65 -2.74
N THR A 103 -11.13 1.77 -2.71
CA THR A 103 -11.19 2.68 -1.57
C THR A 103 -12.58 3.29 -1.46
N GLY A 104 -13.07 3.48 -0.22
CA GLY A 104 -14.30 4.22 0.04
C GLY A 104 -14.12 5.73 -0.19
N ILE A 105 -15.19 6.48 0.03
CA ILE A 105 -15.18 7.95 -0.13
C ILE A 105 -14.16 8.61 0.80
N ASP A 106 -13.93 8.02 1.98
CA ASP A 106 -12.96 8.48 2.97
C ASP A 106 -11.54 7.94 2.74
N GLY A 107 -11.31 7.24 1.62
CA GLY A 107 -10.01 6.64 1.29
C GLY A 107 -9.69 5.39 2.09
N ASN A 108 -10.65 4.84 2.84
CA ASN A 108 -10.51 3.60 3.60
C ASN A 108 -10.61 2.36 2.71
N TYR A 109 -9.94 1.28 3.09
CA TYR A 109 -10.07 -0.02 2.44
C TYR A 109 -9.90 -1.14 3.47
N SER A 110 -10.47 -2.31 3.19
CA SER A 110 -10.29 -3.51 3.99
C SER A 110 -10.47 -4.77 3.15
N TYR A 111 -9.74 -5.82 3.50
CA TYR A 111 -9.82 -7.13 2.87
C TYR A 111 -9.49 -8.22 3.87
N GLU A 112 -10.17 -9.36 3.76
CA GLU A 112 -9.97 -10.51 4.63
C GLU A 112 -9.55 -11.71 3.80
N PHE A 113 -8.53 -12.44 4.27
CA PHE A 113 -8.04 -13.66 3.65
C PHE A 113 -7.52 -14.64 4.70
N LYS A 114 -7.08 -15.82 4.25
CA LYS A 114 -6.53 -16.86 5.12
C LYS A 114 -5.01 -16.77 5.18
N ALA A 115 -4.44 -16.81 6.38
CA ALA A 115 -2.99 -16.85 6.57
C ALA A 115 -2.39 -18.07 5.85
N PRO A 116 -1.17 -17.96 5.29
CA PRO A 116 -0.48 -19.09 4.66
C PRO A 116 -0.44 -20.34 5.52
N SER A 117 -0.53 -21.49 4.86
CA SER A 117 -0.48 -22.81 5.51
C SER A 117 0.94 -23.25 5.92
N SER A 118 1.90 -22.33 5.92
CA SER A 118 3.26 -22.55 6.40
C SER A 118 3.63 -21.43 7.36
N ILE A 119 4.37 -21.76 8.43
CA ILE A 119 4.94 -20.73 9.30
C ILE A 119 6.03 -19.94 8.58
N GLY A 120 6.13 -18.65 8.85
CA GLY A 120 7.10 -17.78 8.19
C GLY A 120 6.76 -16.30 8.28
N ASN A 121 7.67 -15.50 7.75
CA ASN A 121 7.48 -14.06 7.58
C ASN A 121 7.15 -13.81 6.11
N TYR A 122 5.99 -13.23 5.86
CA TYR A 122 5.45 -12.97 4.53
C TYR A 122 5.36 -11.47 4.31
N ARG A 123 5.81 -10.98 3.15
CA ARG A 123 5.68 -9.57 2.79
C ARG A 123 4.30 -9.33 2.19
N LEU A 124 3.49 -8.52 2.89
CA LEU A 124 2.19 -8.07 2.39
C LEU A 124 2.36 -6.71 1.72
N LEU A 125 2.01 -6.61 0.44
CA LEU A 125 2.08 -5.40 -0.36
C LEU A 125 0.66 -4.93 -0.71
N VAL A 126 0.41 -3.63 -0.58
CA VAL A 126 -0.84 -3.01 -1.03
C VAL A 126 -0.51 -1.96 -2.08
N ASN A 127 -1.10 -2.12 -3.26
CA ASN A 127 -1.04 -1.19 -4.38
C ASN A 127 -2.41 -0.51 -4.52
N VAL A 128 -2.42 0.81 -4.62
CA VAL A 128 -3.62 1.61 -4.84
C VAL A 128 -3.45 2.38 -6.12
N THR A 129 -4.33 2.17 -7.08
CA THR A 129 -4.36 2.89 -8.37
C THR A 129 -5.39 4.00 -8.29
N ASP A 130 -4.94 5.25 -8.21
CA ASP A 130 -5.78 6.44 -8.07
C ASP A 130 -6.69 6.60 -9.29
N ALA A 131 -8.00 6.61 -9.08
CA ALA A 131 -8.99 6.75 -10.13
C ALA A 131 -8.89 8.09 -10.90
N ALA A 132 -8.40 9.16 -10.26
CA ALA A 132 -8.29 10.47 -10.89
C ALA A 132 -7.07 10.60 -11.82
N THR A 133 -5.99 9.86 -11.53
CA THR A 133 -4.67 10.10 -12.16
C THR A 133 -4.03 8.84 -12.73
N ASN A 134 -4.58 7.65 -12.46
CA ASN A 134 -3.97 6.34 -12.72
C ASN A 134 -2.59 6.16 -12.06
N LYS A 135 -2.22 7.00 -11.08
CA LYS A 135 -0.98 6.83 -10.32
C LYS A 135 -1.11 5.68 -9.33
N ILE A 136 -0.03 4.92 -9.21
CA ILE A 136 0.03 3.80 -8.29
C ILE A 136 0.79 4.24 -7.04
N PHE A 137 0.14 4.11 -5.89
CA PHE A 137 0.72 4.29 -4.57
C PHE A 137 0.87 2.93 -3.91
N VAL A 138 2.01 2.72 -3.24
CA VAL A 138 2.38 1.40 -2.71
C VAL A 138 2.84 1.52 -1.27
N ASN A 139 2.43 0.58 -0.43
CA ASN A 139 3.07 0.35 0.86
C ASN A 139 3.07 -1.14 1.20
N SER A 140 3.94 -1.57 2.11
CA SER A 140 4.02 -2.95 2.57
C SER A 140 4.16 -3.06 4.07
N THR A 141 3.70 -4.20 4.60
CA THR A 141 3.90 -4.60 5.99
C THR A 141 4.36 -6.06 6.06
N LEU A 142 4.74 -6.52 7.25
CA LEU A 142 5.13 -7.90 7.51
C LEU A 142 3.95 -8.65 8.13
N LEU A 143 3.59 -9.77 7.52
CA LEU A 143 2.68 -10.76 8.09
C LEU A 143 3.50 -11.90 8.67
N ILE A 144 3.30 -12.20 9.96
CA ILE A 144 4.04 -13.24 10.67
C ILE A 144 3.09 -14.41 10.92
N VAL A 145 3.32 -15.54 10.26
CA VAL A 145 2.67 -16.80 10.58
C VAL A 145 3.56 -17.58 11.53
N LYS A 146 3.08 -17.86 12.72
CA LYS A 146 3.80 -18.68 13.70
C LYS A 146 2.83 -19.56 14.46
N VAL A 147 3.35 -20.66 14.98
CA VAL A 147 2.61 -21.48 15.94
C VAL A 147 2.50 -20.74 17.27
N ALA A 148 1.31 -20.80 17.86
CA ALA A 148 1.06 -20.35 19.22
C ALA A 148 0.59 -21.57 20.03
N TYR A 149 1.47 -22.08 20.90
CA TYR A 149 1.14 -23.14 21.84
C TYR A 149 1.56 -22.69 23.24
N GLY A 150 0.70 -22.93 24.25
CA GLY A 150 0.99 -22.65 25.65
C GLY A 150 0.53 -21.28 26.15
N ALA A 151 0.93 -20.96 27.39
CA ALA A 151 0.61 -19.70 28.06
C ALA A 151 1.25 -18.50 27.35
N GLU A 152 0.57 -17.35 27.33
CA GLU A 152 1.14 -16.16 26.71
C GLU A 152 2.42 -15.71 27.42
N GLU A 153 3.32 -15.05 26.70
CA GLU A 153 4.55 -14.51 27.30
C GLU A 153 4.26 -13.53 28.45
N THR A 154 3.11 -12.86 28.41
CA THR A 154 2.61 -11.99 29.48
C THR A 154 2.23 -12.78 30.74
N GLU A 155 1.62 -13.96 30.59
CA GLU A 155 1.31 -14.89 31.68
C GLU A 155 2.59 -15.48 32.28
N VAL A 156 3.54 -15.86 31.42
CA VAL A 156 4.87 -16.34 31.85
C VAL A 156 5.65 -15.26 32.61
N LYS A 157 5.59 -13.99 32.19
CA LYS A 157 6.24 -12.87 32.89
C LYS A 157 5.58 -12.52 34.23
N ARG A 158 4.28 -12.78 34.38
CA ARG A 158 3.55 -12.55 35.64
C ARG A 158 3.83 -13.63 36.67
N ALA A 159 4.16 -14.84 36.23
CA ALA A 159 4.61 -15.89 37.13
C ALA A 159 5.97 -15.53 37.73
N LYS A 160 6.02 -15.29 39.05
CA LYS A 160 7.29 -15.10 39.78
C LYS A 160 8.02 -16.45 39.84
N GLN A 161 9.33 -16.44 39.58
CA GLN A 161 10.24 -17.61 39.60
C GLN A 161 9.94 -18.69 38.55
N VAL A 162 10.17 -18.38 37.27
CA VAL A 162 10.05 -19.36 36.19
C VAL A 162 11.44 -19.72 35.68
N SER A 163 11.83 -20.99 35.83
CA SER A 163 12.95 -21.55 35.05
C SER A 163 12.40 -21.94 33.69
N CYS A 164 12.86 -21.24 32.64
CA CYS A 164 12.44 -21.50 31.27
C CYS A 164 13.62 -21.98 30.44
N TYR A 165 13.40 -22.99 29.60
CA TYR A 165 14.38 -23.46 28.64
C TYR A 165 13.73 -23.58 27.25
N GLU A 166 14.52 -23.35 26.21
CA GLU A 166 14.08 -23.43 24.82
C GLU A 166 14.53 -24.76 24.22
N VAL A 167 13.59 -25.53 23.69
CA VAL A 167 13.86 -26.82 23.04
C VAL A 167 13.51 -26.69 21.56
N PRO A 168 14.43 -27.00 20.64
CA PRO A 168 14.07 -27.11 19.24
C PRO A 168 13.09 -28.27 19.03
N GLN A 169 11.99 -28.00 18.35
CA GLN A 169 10.98 -28.98 17.97
C GLN A 169 10.73 -28.88 16.47
N LEU A 170 10.41 -30.00 15.84
CA LEU A 170 10.00 -30.03 14.44
C LEU A 170 8.47 -29.97 14.39
N VAL A 171 7.95 -29.03 13.61
CA VAL A 171 6.52 -28.91 13.31
C VAL A 171 6.32 -29.23 11.85
N VAL A 172 5.33 -30.08 11.58
CA VAL A 172 4.82 -30.34 10.24
C VAL A 172 3.73 -29.32 9.96
N ASN A 173 3.97 -28.46 8.98
CA ASN A 173 2.99 -27.51 8.47
C ASN A 173 1.86 -28.26 7.73
N PRO A 174 0.65 -27.67 7.62
CA PRO A 174 -0.42 -28.27 6.82
C PRO A 174 -0.07 -28.58 5.36
N ASP A 175 0.90 -27.87 4.75
CA ASP A 175 1.42 -28.15 3.41
C ASP A 175 2.38 -29.36 3.34
N GLY A 176 2.64 -30.02 4.48
CA GLY A 176 3.55 -31.15 4.61
C GLY A 176 5.02 -30.77 4.79
N SER A 177 5.37 -29.48 4.72
CA SER A 177 6.74 -29.03 4.99
C SER A 177 7.08 -29.11 6.48
N ILE A 178 8.35 -29.33 6.78
CA ILE A 178 8.85 -29.41 8.16
C ILE A 178 9.61 -28.14 8.48
N LYS A 179 9.29 -27.49 9.60
CA LYS A 179 10.07 -26.38 10.15
C LYS A 179 10.49 -26.64 11.58
N GLN A 180 11.69 -26.20 11.91
CA GLN A 180 12.18 -26.15 13.27
C GLN A 180 11.63 -24.89 13.96
N VAL A 181 11.02 -25.08 15.13
CA VAL A 181 10.56 -24.02 16.03
C VAL A 181 11.22 -24.19 17.39
N PHE A 182 11.34 -23.12 18.17
CA PHE A 182 11.79 -23.20 19.55
C PHE A 182 10.56 -23.18 20.46
N VAL A 183 10.39 -24.25 21.23
CA VAL A 183 9.37 -24.34 22.27
C VAL A 183 9.99 -23.91 23.58
N LYS A 184 9.44 -22.85 24.18
CA LYS A 184 9.86 -22.38 25.50
C LYS A 184 9.05 -23.09 26.57
N VAL A 185 9.69 -24.01 27.29
CA VAL A 185 9.08 -24.74 28.40
C VAL A 185 9.46 -24.03 29.69
N CYS A 186 8.45 -23.66 30.46
CA CYS A 186 8.59 -22.88 31.68
C CYS A 186 7.95 -23.66 32.84
N VAL A 187 8.70 -23.89 33.92
CA VAL A 187 8.17 -24.54 35.13
C VAL A 187 7.64 -23.47 36.07
N LEU A 188 6.34 -23.50 36.33
CA LEU A 188 5.65 -22.66 37.31
C LEU A 188 5.76 -23.33 38.70
N PRO A 189 5.99 -22.56 39.79
CA PRO A 189 6.00 -23.08 41.15
C PRO A 189 4.61 -23.50 41.65
#